data_AF-A0A915Y4S4-F1
#
_entry.id   AF-A0A915Y4S4-F1
#
_cell.length_a   1.000
_cell.length_b   1.000
_cell.length_c   1.000
_cell.angle_alpha   90.00
_cell.angle_beta   90.00
_cell.angle_gamma   90.00
#
_symmetry.space_group_name_H-M   'P 1'
#
loop_
_entity.id
_entity.type
_entity.pdbx_description
1 polymer ?
#
loop_
_entity_poly.entity_id
_entity_poly.type
_entity_poly.pdbx_seq_one_letter_code
_entity_poly.pdbx_strand_id
1 'polypeptide(L)'
;MSTVLTTDWQHLANLALADECLSRDQARAVLQAPDTELLNQLAAAYRVRYHYWGNRVRLHYLLNAQSGLCSGGLPLLLAIENLHR
;
A
#
# COMPACT_ATOMS: atom_id res chain seq x y z
N MET A 1 -16.90 -24.18 11.20
CA MET A 1 -15.65 -23.92 11.93
C MET A 1 -14.53 -23.90 10.92
N SER A 2 -14.09 -22.73 10.49
CA SER A 2 -13.01 -22.61 9.51
C SER A 2 -11.70 -23.04 10.18
N THR A 3 -11.07 -24.08 9.64
CA THR A 3 -9.74 -24.52 10.02
C THR A 3 -8.77 -23.36 9.79
N VAL A 4 -8.26 -22.78 10.87
CA VAL A 4 -7.25 -21.70 10.80
C VAL A 4 -5.94 -22.37 10.40
N LEU A 5 -5.65 -22.41 9.10
CA LEU A 5 -4.29 -22.67 8.63
C LEU A 5 -3.43 -21.50 9.10
N THR A 6 -2.61 -21.74 10.12
CA THR A 6 -1.68 -20.73 10.64
C THR A 6 -0.67 -20.43 9.53
N THR A 7 -0.72 -19.23 8.98
CA THR A 7 0.19 -18.81 7.91
C THR A 7 1.52 -18.40 8.53
N ASP A 8 2.63 -18.95 8.03
CA ASP A 8 3.97 -18.52 8.44
C ASP A 8 4.33 -17.20 7.73
N TRP A 9 4.04 -16.08 8.40
CA TRP A 9 4.35 -14.74 7.90
C TRP A 9 5.85 -14.51 7.72
N GLN A 10 6.70 -15.15 8.53
CA GLN A 10 8.15 -14.96 8.46
C GLN A 10 8.74 -15.68 7.24
N HIS A 11 8.17 -16.82 6.86
CA HIS A 11 8.46 -17.47 5.59
C HIS A 11 8.08 -16.58 4.40
N LEU A 12 6.90 -15.96 4.42
CA LEU A 12 6.49 -15.03 3.35
C LEU A 12 7.43 -13.83 3.21
N ALA A 13 7.93 -13.29 4.32
CA ALA A 13 8.95 -12.25 4.30
C ALA A 13 10.28 -12.74 3.73
N ASN A 14 10.68 -14.00 4.00
CA ASN A 14 11.90 -14.57 3.43
C ASN A 14 11.80 -14.71 1.90
N LEU A 15 10.64 -15.13 1.38
CA LEU A 15 10.39 -15.18 -0.07
C LEU A 15 10.53 -13.79 -0.69
N ALA A 16 9.87 -12.78 -0.10
CA ALA A 16 9.95 -11.41 -0.60
C ALA A 16 11.38 -10.84 -0.55
N LEU A 17 12.15 -11.16 0.49
CA LEU A 17 13.56 -10.75 0.60
C LEU A 17 14.49 -11.51 -0.36
N ALA A 18 14.06 -12.66 -0.87
CA ALA A 18 14.75 -13.42 -1.91
C ALA A 18 14.29 -13.00 -3.33
N ASP A 19 13.51 -11.92 -3.46
CA ASP A 19 12.86 -11.48 -4.69
C ASP A 19 11.95 -12.56 -5.33
N GLU A 20 11.44 -13.49 -4.53
CA GLU A 20 10.50 -14.51 -4.96
C GLU A 20 9.05 -14.02 -4.87
N CYS A 21 8.27 -14.32 -5.91
CA CYS A 21 6.86 -13.96 -5.95
C CYS A 21 6.02 -14.93 -5.09
N LEU A 22 5.14 -14.37 -4.27
CA LEU A 22 4.15 -15.15 -3.54
C LEU A 22 3.20 -15.87 -4.50
N SER A 23 2.85 -17.11 -4.16
CA SER A 23 1.80 -17.82 -4.86
C SER A 23 0.44 -17.14 -4.65
N ARG A 24 -0.52 -17.42 -5.54
CA ARG A 24 -1.87 -16.86 -5.44
C ARG A 24 -2.55 -17.19 -4.11
N ASP A 25 -2.32 -18.38 -3.56
CA ASP A 25 -2.92 -18.82 -2.31
C ASP A 25 -2.23 -18.19 -1.10
N GLN A 26 -0.91 -18.00 -1.14
CA GLN A 26 -0.19 -17.24 -0.12
C GLN A 26 -0.65 -15.77 -0.10
N ALA A 27 -0.79 -15.14 -1.27
CA ALA A 27 -1.31 -13.77 -1.37
C ALA A 27 -2.75 -13.67 -0.84
N ARG A 28 -3.59 -14.68 -1.11
CA ARG A 28 -4.95 -14.75 -0.56
C ARG A 28 -4.96 -14.91 0.95
N ALA A 29 -4.05 -15.70 1.51
CA ALA A 29 -3.91 -15.87 2.96
C ALA A 29 -3.55 -14.55 3.66
N VAL A 30 -2.71 -13.71 3.05
CA VAL A 30 -2.42 -12.36 3.55
C VAL A 30 -3.70 -11.52 3.64
N LEU A 31 -4.54 -11.55 2.61
CA LEU A 31 -5.78 -10.75 2.55
C LEU A 31 -6.91 -11.27 3.45
N GLN A 32 -6.89 -12.56 3.79
CA GLN A 32 -7.96 -13.22 4.56
C GLN A 32 -7.58 -13.50 6.02
N ALA A 33 -6.41 -13.04 6.47
CA ALA A 33 -5.96 -13.23 7.83
C ALA A 33 -6.92 -12.55 8.83
N PRO A 34 -7.23 -13.20 9.97
CA PRO A 34 -8.01 -12.57 11.02
C PRO A 34 -7.23 -11.42 11.68
N ASP A 35 -7.93 -10.44 12.25
CA ASP A 35 -7.32 -9.27 12.92
C ASP A 35 -6.30 -9.65 14.01
N THR A 36 -6.43 -10.84 14.63
CA THR A 36 -5.47 -11.37 15.61
C THR A 36 -4.07 -11.57 15.05
N GLU A 37 -3.93 -11.71 13.73
CA GLU A 37 -2.64 -11.88 13.04
C GLU A 37 -2.03 -10.55 12.56
N LEU A 38 -2.72 -9.41 12.72
CA LEU A 38 -2.28 -8.12 12.21
C LEU A 38 -0.86 -7.75 12.66
N LEU A 39 -0.53 -7.98 13.93
CA LEU A 39 0.81 -7.68 14.45
C LEU A 39 1.89 -8.60 13.86
N ASN A 40 1.56 -9.86 13.58
CA ASN A 40 2.49 -10.80 12.95
C ASN A 40 2.75 -10.43 11.48
N GLN A 41 1.70 -10.01 10.76
CA GLN A 41 1.83 -9.50 9.39
C GLN A 41 2.66 -8.21 9.33
N LEU A 42 2.41 -7.27 10.25
CA LEU A 42 3.18 -6.03 10.35
C LEU A 42 4.65 -6.30 10.66
N ALA A 43 4.95 -7.25 11.55
CA ALA A 43 6.32 -7.64 11.86
C ALA A 43 7.05 -8.21 10.61
N ALA A 44 6.39 -9.08 9.85
CA ALA A 44 6.93 -9.63 8.61
C ALA A 44 7.13 -8.54 7.54
N ALA A 45 6.13 -7.68 7.32
CA ALA A 45 6.23 -6.57 6.36
C ALA A 45 7.31 -5.54 6.75
N TYR A 46 7.49 -5.29 8.05
CA TYR A 46 8.54 -4.40 8.54
C TYR A 46 9.93 -4.91 8.19
N ARG A 47 10.19 -6.23 8.28
CA ARG A 47 11.48 -6.81 7.87
C ARG A 47 11.80 -6.50 6.41
N VAL A 48 10.84 -6.75 5.52
CA VAL A 48 10.96 -6.45 4.09
C VAL A 48 11.19 -4.95 3.87
N ARG A 49 10.36 -4.10 4.48
CA ARG A 49 10.46 -2.64 4.36
C ARG A 49 11.81 -2.12 4.86
N TYR A 50 12.28 -2.61 6.00
CA TYR A 50 13.54 -2.18 6.61
C TYR A 50 14.75 -2.59 5.75
N HIS A 51 14.73 -3.76 5.13
CA HIS A 51 15.79 -4.20 4.23
C HIS A 51 16.00 -3.22 3.07
N TYR A 52 14.94 -2.81 2.37
CA TYR A 52 15.07 -1.94 1.20
C TYR A 52 15.16 -0.45 1.55
N TRP A 53 14.44 0.02 2.59
CA TRP A 53 14.28 1.45 2.85
C TRP A 53 14.78 1.90 4.23
N GLY A 54 15.09 0.97 5.13
CA GLY A 54 15.41 1.28 6.53
C GLY A 54 14.29 2.10 7.18
N ASN A 55 14.61 2.96 8.14
CA ASN A 55 13.62 3.86 8.76
C ASN A 55 13.46 5.19 7.99
N ARG A 56 13.92 5.26 6.74
CA ARG A 56 13.82 6.49 5.93
C ARG A 56 12.37 6.70 5.46
N VAL A 57 11.96 7.97 5.43
CA VAL A 57 10.65 8.41 4.93
C VAL A 57 10.89 9.34 3.74
N ARG A 58 10.16 9.12 2.65
CA ARG A 58 10.15 10.02 1.49
C ARG A 58 8.90 10.88 1.56
N LEU A 59 9.08 12.20 1.58
CA LEU A 59 7.98 13.15 1.56
C LEU A 59 7.69 13.51 0.10
N HIS A 60 6.50 13.12 -0.36
CA HIS A 60 5.97 13.50 -1.67
C HIS A 60 4.90 14.56 -1.47
N TYR A 61 5.21 15.79 -1.86
CA TYR A 61 4.25 16.89 -1.78
C TYR A 61 3.43 16.95 -3.06
N LEU A 62 2.15 16.59 -2.94
CA LEU A 62 1.19 16.72 -4.03
C LEU A 62 0.58 18.12 -3.96
N LEU A 63 1.04 19.00 -4.85
CA LEU A 63 0.34 20.24 -5.16
C LEU A 63 -0.90 19.89 -5.97
N ASN A 64 -2.00 19.65 -5.28
CA ASN A 64 -3.31 19.53 -5.92
C ASN A 64 -3.69 20.92 -6.47
N ALA A 65 -3.35 21.20 -7.72
CA ALA A 65 -4.05 22.22 -8.47
C ALA A 65 -5.50 21.75 -8.59
N GLN A 66 -6.43 22.39 -7.88
CA GLN A 66 -7.86 22.21 -8.10
C GLN A 66 -8.21 22.79 -9.47
N SER A 67 -7.87 22.06 -10.52
CA SER A 67 -8.71 22.06 -11.69
C SER A 67 -9.87 21.13 -11.35
N GLY A 68 -10.95 21.64 -10.75
CA GLY A 68 -12.23 20.93 -10.55
C GLY A 68 -12.95 20.41 -11.82
N LEU A 69 -12.28 19.61 -12.65
CA LEU A 69 -12.76 18.98 -13.88
C LEU A 69 -12.15 17.59 -13.95
N CYS A 70 -12.89 16.62 -13.47
CA CYS A 70 -12.96 15.35 -14.19
C CYS A 70 -13.96 15.56 -15.33
N SER A 71 -13.70 14.97 -16.50
CA SER A 71 -14.56 15.00 -17.69
C SER A 71 -15.87 14.20 -17.53
N GLY A 72 -16.45 14.22 -16.33
CA GLY A 72 -17.85 13.98 -16.04
C GLY A 72 -18.57 15.30 -15.76
N GLY A 73 -18.43 16.29 -16.65
CA GLY A 73 -19.32 17.46 -16.72
C GLY A 73 -18.77 18.83 -16.28
N LEU A 74 -18.73 19.74 -17.27
CA LEU A 74 -18.73 21.22 -17.25
C LEU A 74 -17.42 22.02 -17.03
N PRO A 75 -17.01 22.87 -17.99
CA PRO A 75 -15.64 23.35 -18.17
C PRO A 75 -15.18 24.38 -17.12
N LEU A 76 -14.10 24.06 -16.40
CA LEU A 76 -13.26 24.93 -15.54
C LEU A 76 -12.55 26.11 -16.22
N LEU A 77 -12.71 26.31 -17.53
CA LEU A 77 -11.87 27.27 -18.25
C LEU A 77 -12.24 28.75 -17.98
N LEU A 78 -12.89 29.04 -16.83
CA LEU A 78 -13.25 30.38 -16.38
C LEU A 78 -12.65 30.80 -15.02
N ALA A 79 -11.88 29.95 -14.32
CA ALA A 79 -11.47 30.26 -12.93
C ALA A 79 -10.00 30.68 -12.73
N ILE A 80 -9.14 30.67 -13.75
CA ILE A 80 -7.69 30.96 -13.57
C ILE A 80 -7.31 32.43 -13.88
N GLU A 81 -8.18 33.23 -14.50
CA GLU A 81 -7.85 34.62 -14.89
C GLU A 81 -7.80 35.66 -13.73
N ASN A 82 -8.08 35.28 -12.47
CA ASN A 82 -8.13 36.25 -11.36
C ASN A 82 -7.13 36.02 -10.21
N LEU A 83 -6.08 35.20 -10.37
CA LEU A 83 -5.04 35.05 -9.32
C LEU A 83 -3.79 35.92 -9.53
N HIS A 84 -3.79 36.78 -10.55
CA HIS A 84 -2.72 37.76 -10.80
C HIS A 84 -3.21 39.20 -10.91
N ARG A 85 -4.31 39.55 -10.24
CA ARG A 85 -4.66 40.95 -9.95
C ARG A 85 -5.09 41.12 -8.51
#